data_AF-A0A4Y7PNQ6-F1
#
_entry.id   AF-A0A4Y7PNQ6-F1
#
_cell.length_a   1.000
_cell.length_b   1.000
_cell.length_c   1.000
_cell.angle_alpha   90.00
_cell.angle_beta   90.00
_cell.angle_gamma   90.00
#
_symmetry.space_group_name_H-M   'P 1'
#
loop_
_entity.id
_entity.type
_entity.pdbx_description
1 polymer ?
#
loop_
_entity_poly.entity_id
_entity_poly.type
_entity_poly.pdbx_seq_one_letter_code
_entity_poly.pdbx_strand_id
1 'polypeptide(L)'
;MSPWTDDDDALATDLQDLHGDELAYLGKERPPQSLPSTLQDSFPVQVLRILKQYFLFVWHTATKSTWNLFFFPTTMWDRISIIVMAVGATVIMTGFMVWCIFSHSPRFVTAFNNWSKKRTGGLSMINAGYPTIFKELSPDQIKEARRVLSQHIEEAPNKPHKRVFNLDVAKLLLQCSALMYERTSKGTMHAMATAASHRSHARHRTMSDWEDTSVPGQRLNEICGAEGALEVKAQLHECNAEENTIQELSAHLGLRFSTVSEMNSAGSAFCALFWDPDCTFVIVAFKGTGPSDFMEWSSDFTFQPVEAGQWIRSFGKVHGGFMDKVFPRRIPPGSRLPYDTVNEAIKKVTKRLLIGKPPGTKINLWTTGHSLGCAMASLTYARQINEVHEVGPDTVIRDAYLFAAPIVCDVESVNAFNNRMRHNAQYPRTMWRVTNGRDAVATMLPQRGDVPEWSLSPFNLFTFAHLGMKLISKFCFPAPEANQSLFLGCEIRLRSAPERSEVFGTLLTPGTHVVVESSTPHEVLQDSMTATREEMAKVQKWPIIGRLLAHAPGFYWTQISAISTGTCTWTDKLD
;
A
#
# COMPACT_ATOMS: atom_id res chain seq x y z
N MET A 1 -6.67 -24.63 14.83
CA MET A 1 -6.51 -23.27 15.38
C MET A 1 -6.77 -23.36 16.86
N SER A 2 -5.87 -22.80 17.68
CA SER A 2 -6.17 -22.60 19.11
C SER A 2 -7.34 -21.62 19.23
N PRO A 3 -8.31 -21.84 20.13
CA PRO A 3 -9.33 -20.85 20.43
C PRO A 3 -8.68 -19.53 20.88
N TRP A 4 -9.36 -18.41 20.62
CA TRP A 4 -8.97 -17.09 21.13
C TRP A 4 -8.87 -17.16 22.65
N THR A 5 -7.80 -16.62 23.22
CA THR A 5 -7.69 -16.38 24.67
C THR A 5 -8.36 -15.06 25.02
N ASP A 6 -8.80 -14.87 26.26
CA ASP A 6 -9.37 -13.58 26.73
C ASP A 6 -8.46 -12.37 26.40
N ASP A 7 -7.13 -12.55 26.45
CA ASP A 7 -6.15 -11.52 26.08
C ASP A 7 -6.16 -11.15 24.59
N ASP A 8 -6.53 -12.09 23.73
CA ASP A 8 -6.62 -11.83 22.28
C ASP A 8 -7.90 -11.04 21.96
N ASP A 9 -9.00 -11.33 22.67
CA ASP A 9 -10.25 -10.58 22.56
C ASP A 9 -10.08 -9.13 23.06
N ALA A 10 -9.31 -8.95 24.14
CA ALA A 10 -8.92 -7.63 24.62
C ALA A 10 -8.08 -6.85 23.60
N LEU A 11 -7.09 -7.48 22.97
CA LEU A 11 -6.31 -6.85 21.90
C LEU A 11 -7.19 -6.49 20.71
N ALA A 12 -8.05 -7.40 20.26
CA ALA A 12 -8.97 -7.14 19.14
C ALA A 12 -9.87 -5.93 19.43
N THR A 13 -10.44 -5.88 20.64
CA THR A 13 -11.27 -4.77 21.12
C THR A 13 -10.49 -3.46 21.07
N ASP A 14 -9.29 -3.44 21.62
CA ASP A 14 -8.42 -2.25 21.63
C ASP A 14 -8.09 -1.75 20.21
N LEU A 15 -7.80 -2.66 19.27
CA LEU A 15 -7.50 -2.28 17.88
C LEU A 15 -8.72 -1.72 17.15
N GLN A 16 -9.88 -2.33 17.35
CA GLN A 16 -11.15 -1.85 16.79
C GLN A 16 -11.53 -0.48 17.38
N ASP A 17 -11.27 -0.26 18.66
CA ASP A 17 -11.53 0.99 19.35
C ASP A 17 -10.59 2.11 18.86
N LEU A 18 -9.31 1.79 18.63
CA LEU A 18 -8.35 2.72 17.97
C LEU A 18 -8.80 3.10 16.56
N HIS A 19 -9.26 2.13 15.78
CA HIS A 19 -9.75 2.35 14.43
C HIS A 19 -11.03 3.21 14.42
N GLY A 20 -11.96 2.92 15.33
CA GLY A 20 -13.19 3.69 15.52
C GLY A 20 -12.94 5.13 15.94
N ASP A 21 -11.95 5.38 16.81
CA ASP A 21 -11.52 6.73 17.17
C ASP A 21 -11.07 7.53 15.95
N GLU A 22 -10.27 6.94 15.06
CA GLU A 22 -9.86 7.60 13.81
C GLU A 22 -11.06 7.93 12.92
N LEU A 23 -11.97 6.95 12.73
CA LEU A 23 -13.16 7.11 11.89
C LEU A 23 -14.07 8.25 12.36
N ALA A 24 -14.24 8.40 13.68
CA ALA A 24 -15.08 9.43 14.27
C ALA A 24 -14.67 10.84 13.80
N TYR A 25 -13.38 11.07 13.53
CA TYR A 25 -12.88 12.32 12.97
C TYR A 25 -13.21 12.49 11.49
N LEU A 26 -13.11 11.43 10.70
CA LEU A 26 -13.45 11.49 9.28
C LEU A 26 -14.93 11.81 9.08
N GLY A 27 -15.79 11.35 9.98
CA GLY A 27 -17.21 11.71 10.02
C GLY A 27 -17.47 13.19 10.36
N LYS A 28 -16.55 13.87 11.08
CA LYS A 28 -16.72 15.27 11.51
C LYS A 28 -16.63 16.28 10.38
N GLU A 29 -15.66 16.10 9.49
CA GLU A 29 -15.35 17.09 8.45
C GLU A 29 -16.28 17.01 7.24
N ARG A 30 -17.02 15.91 7.09
CA ARG A 30 -17.92 15.72 5.96
C ARG A 30 -19.34 16.06 6.42
N PRO A 31 -20.02 17.01 5.77
CA PRO A 31 -21.40 17.29 6.11
C PRO A 31 -22.19 15.98 6.03
N PRO A 32 -23.06 15.67 7.01
CA PRO A 32 -23.95 14.54 6.90
C PRO A 32 -24.65 14.69 5.55
N GLN A 33 -24.36 13.79 4.61
CA GLN A 33 -25.12 13.79 3.37
C GLN A 33 -26.54 13.43 3.81
N SER A 34 -27.41 14.43 3.83
CA SER A 34 -28.80 14.37 4.31
C SER A 34 -29.69 13.40 3.53
N LEU A 35 -29.10 12.61 2.64
CA LEU A 35 -29.79 11.59 1.87
C LEU A 35 -29.79 10.29 2.69
N PRO A 36 -30.97 9.66 2.87
CA PRO A 36 -31.11 8.30 3.38
C PRO A 36 -30.10 7.36 2.72
N SER A 37 -29.54 6.41 3.50
CA SER A 37 -28.58 5.42 3.00
C SER A 37 -29.07 4.70 1.74
N THR A 38 -30.38 4.39 1.67
CA THR A 38 -31.05 3.80 0.51
C THR A 38 -30.97 4.65 -0.77
N LEU A 39 -30.96 5.98 -0.64
CA LEU A 39 -30.81 6.91 -1.76
C LEU A 39 -29.33 7.13 -2.11
N GLN A 40 -28.42 7.06 -1.12
CA GLN A 40 -26.98 7.13 -1.37
C GLN A 40 -26.47 5.95 -2.21
N ASP A 41 -27.11 4.79 -2.08
CA ASP A 41 -26.78 3.59 -2.87
C ASP A 41 -27.48 3.56 -4.23
N SER A 42 -28.33 4.54 -4.55
CA SER A 42 -28.97 4.59 -5.86
C SER A 42 -27.94 4.90 -6.96
N PHE A 43 -28.01 4.15 -8.05
CA PHE A 43 -27.11 4.32 -9.19
C PHE A 43 -27.06 5.77 -9.72
N PRO A 44 -28.18 6.52 -9.87
CA PRO A 44 -28.12 7.92 -10.31
C PRO A 44 -27.34 8.83 -9.36
N VAL A 45 -27.46 8.63 -8.04
CA VAL A 45 -26.71 9.40 -7.04
C VAL A 45 -25.22 9.08 -7.10
N GLN A 46 -24.85 7.80 -7.28
CA GLN A 46 -23.45 7.41 -7.48
C GLN A 46 -22.87 8.00 -8.76
N VAL A 47 -23.61 7.98 -9.87
CA VAL A 47 -23.20 8.62 -11.14
C VAL A 47 -22.99 10.11 -10.95
N LEU A 48 -23.94 10.81 -10.33
CA LEU A 48 -23.81 12.25 -10.06
C LEU A 48 -22.61 12.55 -9.15
N ARG A 49 -22.36 11.71 -8.15
CA ARG A 49 -21.19 11.80 -7.27
C ARG A 49 -19.89 11.65 -8.06
N ILE A 50 -19.77 10.62 -8.91
CA ILE A 50 -18.60 10.40 -9.77
C ILE A 50 -18.39 11.57 -10.72
N LEU A 51 -19.45 12.03 -11.40
CA LEU A 51 -19.38 13.17 -12.32
C LEU A 51 -18.95 14.45 -11.60
N LYS A 52 -19.55 14.76 -10.44
CA LYS A 52 -19.15 15.91 -9.62
C LYS A 52 -17.67 15.86 -9.28
N GLN A 53 -17.18 14.72 -8.85
CA GLN A 53 -15.77 14.55 -8.46
C GLN A 53 -14.83 14.64 -9.65
N TYR A 54 -15.23 14.11 -10.81
CA TYR A 54 -14.51 14.26 -12.06
C TYR A 54 -14.40 15.74 -12.46
N PHE A 55 -15.51 16.49 -12.46
CA PHE A 55 -15.50 17.90 -12.80
C PHE A 55 -14.68 18.73 -11.81
N LEU A 56 -14.76 18.43 -10.51
CA LEU A 56 -13.91 19.07 -9.50
C LEU A 56 -12.43 18.76 -9.74
N PHE A 57 -12.09 17.52 -10.08
CA PHE A 57 -10.72 17.12 -10.40
C PHE A 57 -10.20 17.88 -11.63
N VAL A 58 -10.95 17.92 -12.73
CA VAL A 58 -10.56 18.62 -13.96
C VAL A 58 -10.42 20.12 -13.70
N TRP A 59 -11.38 20.73 -13.01
CA TRP A 59 -11.33 22.13 -12.62
C TRP A 59 -10.10 22.43 -11.76
N HIS A 60 -9.86 21.65 -10.72
CA HIS A 60 -8.71 21.83 -9.83
C HIS A 60 -7.38 21.66 -10.57
N THR A 61 -7.28 20.62 -11.40
CA THR A 61 -6.10 20.36 -12.23
C THR A 61 -5.83 21.50 -13.20
N ALA A 62 -6.85 21.97 -13.91
CA ALA A 62 -6.73 23.08 -14.87
C ALA A 62 -6.36 24.39 -14.18
N THR A 63 -7.05 24.75 -13.09
CA THR A 63 -6.79 25.99 -12.34
C THR A 63 -5.39 26.01 -11.72
N LYS A 64 -4.96 24.90 -11.10
CA LYS A 64 -3.63 24.80 -10.49
C LYS A 64 -2.51 24.77 -11.53
N SER A 65 -2.72 24.06 -12.64
CA SER A 65 -1.75 24.05 -13.74
C SER A 65 -1.60 25.45 -14.34
N THR A 66 -2.72 26.12 -14.61
CA THR A 66 -2.75 27.51 -15.09
C THR A 66 -2.03 28.43 -14.11
N TRP A 67 -2.34 28.33 -12.82
CA TRP A 67 -1.67 29.11 -11.78
C TRP A 67 -0.15 28.89 -11.78
N ASN A 68 0.29 27.64 -11.85
CA ASN A 68 1.70 27.29 -11.88
C ASN A 68 2.43 27.80 -13.13
N LEU A 69 1.73 27.87 -14.27
CA LEU A 69 2.29 28.40 -15.52
C LEU A 69 2.51 29.91 -15.48
N PHE A 70 1.63 30.68 -14.82
CA PHE A 70 1.67 32.14 -14.84
C PHE A 70 2.40 32.78 -13.64
N PHE A 71 2.31 32.18 -12.45
CA PHE A 71 2.75 32.84 -11.21
C PHE A 71 4.05 32.30 -10.62
N PHE A 72 4.50 31.12 -11.03
CA PHE A 72 5.78 30.57 -10.56
C PHE A 72 6.89 30.81 -11.57
N PRO A 73 8.13 31.08 -11.10
CA PRO A 73 9.31 31.24 -11.97
C PRO A 73 9.75 29.88 -12.55
N THR A 74 8.91 29.32 -13.41
CA THR A 74 9.08 28.03 -14.05
C THR A 74 9.92 28.15 -15.31
N THR A 75 10.84 27.21 -15.51
CA THR A 75 11.56 27.05 -16.79
C THR A 75 10.61 26.52 -17.87
N MET A 76 11.01 26.59 -19.13
CA MET A 76 10.23 26.03 -20.25
C MET A 76 9.93 24.53 -20.04
N TRP A 77 10.90 23.77 -19.54
CA TRP A 77 10.73 22.33 -19.27
C TRP A 77 9.75 22.04 -18.13
N ASP A 78 9.67 22.91 -17.13
CA ASP A 78 8.70 22.79 -16.04
C ASP A 78 7.28 23.04 -16.56
N ARG A 79 7.12 24.02 -17.44
CA ARG A 79 5.83 24.31 -18.08
C ARG A 79 5.36 23.13 -18.93
N ILE A 80 6.26 22.53 -19.71
CA ILE A 80 5.97 21.32 -20.49
C ILE A 80 5.53 20.19 -19.57
N SER A 81 6.25 19.91 -18.47
CA SER A 81 5.88 18.83 -17.57
C SER A 81 4.53 19.06 -16.90
N ILE A 82 4.22 20.30 -16.49
CA ILE A 82 2.90 20.68 -15.96
C ILE A 82 1.79 20.39 -16.98
N ILE A 83 1.95 20.83 -18.23
CA ILE A 83 0.93 20.64 -19.28
C ILE A 83 0.75 19.15 -19.59
N VAL A 84 1.84 18.42 -19.78
CA VAL A 84 1.80 16.98 -20.11
C VAL A 84 1.12 16.19 -18.99
N MET A 85 1.48 16.45 -17.72
CA MET A 85 0.88 15.77 -16.58
C MET A 85 -0.60 16.14 -16.41
N ALA A 86 -0.96 17.41 -16.58
CA ALA A 86 -2.35 17.86 -16.48
C ALA A 86 -3.26 17.24 -17.55
N VAL A 87 -2.81 17.24 -18.81
CA VAL A 87 -3.55 16.64 -19.92
C VAL A 87 -3.60 15.12 -19.77
N GLY A 88 -2.46 14.49 -19.49
CA GLY A 88 -2.37 13.03 -19.30
C GLY A 88 -3.27 12.54 -18.18
N ALA A 89 -3.22 13.18 -17.00
CA ALA A 89 -4.08 12.85 -15.87
C ALA A 89 -5.57 13.04 -16.23
N THR A 90 -5.94 14.12 -16.92
CA THR A 90 -7.33 14.35 -17.34
C THR A 90 -7.85 13.27 -18.29
N VAL A 91 -7.04 12.87 -19.30
CA VAL A 91 -7.41 11.82 -20.26
C VAL A 91 -7.60 10.48 -19.54
N ILE A 92 -6.66 10.11 -18.67
CA ILE A 92 -6.73 8.85 -17.91
C ILE A 92 -7.95 8.86 -16.97
N MET A 93 -8.17 9.97 -16.24
CA MET A 93 -9.30 10.10 -15.33
C MET A 93 -10.65 10.11 -16.06
N THR A 94 -10.71 10.57 -17.30
CA THR A 94 -11.92 10.44 -18.15
C THR A 94 -12.23 8.97 -18.41
N GLY A 95 -11.21 8.16 -18.72
CA GLY A 95 -11.35 6.71 -18.89
C GLY A 95 -11.83 6.04 -17.60
N PHE A 96 -11.20 6.36 -16.46
CA PHE A 96 -11.62 5.84 -15.16
C PHE A 96 -13.03 6.29 -14.75
N MET A 97 -13.45 7.51 -15.09
CA MET A 97 -14.81 7.97 -14.83
C MET A 97 -15.84 7.08 -15.54
N VAL A 98 -15.63 6.80 -16.83
CA VAL A 98 -16.51 5.91 -17.61
C VAL A 98 -16.52 4.50 -17.02
N TRP A 99 -15.34 3.96 -16.70
CA TRP A 99 -15.22 2.66 -16.06
C TRP A 99 -15.92 2.60 -14.71
N CYS A 100 -15.75 3.59 -13.85
CA CYS A 100 -16.37 3.64 -12.53
C CYS A 100 -17.90 3.74 -12.63
N ILE A 101 -18.43 4.50 -13.59
CA ILE A 101 -19.88 4.53 -13.86
C ILE A 101 -20.37 3.15 -14.30
N PHE A 102 -19.64 2.49 -15.20
CA PHE A 102 -19.97 1.14 -15.64
C PHE A 102 -19.91 0.12 -14.50
N SER A 103 -18.86 0.15 -13.67
CA SER A 103 -18.65 -0.81 -12.60
C SER A 103 -19.67 -0.67 -11.46
N HIS A 104 -20.30 0.49 -11.33
CA HIS A 104 -21.38 0.73 -10.36
C HIS A 104 -22.78 0.47 -10.94
N SER A 105 -22.90 0.13 -12.23
CA SER A 105 -24.17 -0.29 -12.83
C SER A 105 -24.76 -1.46 -12.04
N PRO A 106 -26.03 -1.39 -11.58
CA PRO A 106 -26.65 -2.47 -10.84
C PRO A 106 -26.61 -3.81 -11.59
N ARG A 107 -26.77 -3.77 -12.93
CA ARG A 107 -26.67 -4.96 -13.77
C ARG A 107 -25.27 -5.57 -13.73
N PHE A 108 -24.23 -4.73 -13.82
CA PHE A 108 -22.85 -5.18 -13.77
C PHE A 108 -22.52 -5.73 -12.39
N VAL A 109 -22.83 -5.00 -11.31
CA VAL A 109 -22.58 -5.42 -9.92
C VAL A 109 -23.27 -6.75 -9.61
N THR A 110 -24.55 -6.90 -9.96
CA THR A 110 -25.27 -8.17 -9.76
C THR A 110 -24.69 -9.30 -10.60
N ALA A 111 -24.37 -9.04 -11.88
CA ALA A 111 -23.77 -10.05 -12.75
C ALA A 111 -22.39 -10.50 -12.23
N PHE A 112 -21.54 -9.55 -11.86
CA PHE A 112 -20.22 -9.80 -11.30
C PHE A 112 -20.31 -10.54 -9.97
N ASN A 113 -21.14 -10.11 -9.02
CA ASN A 113 -21.28 -10.77 -7.73
C ASN A 113 -21.81 -12.20 -7.88
N ASN A 114 -22.78 -12.43 -8.77
CA ASN A 114 -23.28 -13.77 -9.05
C ASN A 114 -22.21 -14.66 -9.70
N TRP A 115 -21.43 -14.10 -10.64
CA TRP A 115 -20.32 -14.80 -11.24
C TRP A 115 -19.22 -15.12 -10.22
N SER A 116 -18.82 -14.14 -9.42
CA SER A 116 -17.77 -14.25 -8.40
C SER A 116 -18.16 -15.28 -7.32
N LYS A 117 -19.39 -15.23 -6.79
CA LYS A 117 -19.88 -16.26 -5.85
C LYS A 117 -19.82 -17.68 -6.45
N LYS A 118 -20.16 -17.83 -7.74
CA LYS A 118 -20.18 -19.14 -8.41
C LYS A 118 -18.81 -19.65 -8.83
N ARG A 119 -17.88 -18.77 -9.18
CA ARG A 119 -16.62 -19.14 -9.85
C ARG A 119 -15.39 -18.91 -8.99
N THR A 120 -15.41 -17.89 -8.12
CA THR A 120 -14.25 -17.43 -7.36
C THR A 120 -14.50 -17.39 -5.86
N GLY A 121 -15.63 -17.92 -5.37
CA GLY A 121 -15.95 -17.95 -3.94
C GLY A 121 -16.33 -16.59 -3.36
N GLY A 122 -16.74 -15.63 -4.20
CA GLY A 122 -17.16 -14.30 -3.73
C GLY A 122 -16.05 -13.26 -3.67
N LEU A 123 -14.85 -13.57 -4.19
CA LEU A 123 -13.73 -12.63 -4.22
C LEU A 123 -14.03 -11.31 -4.95
N SER A 124 -13.34 -10.25 -4.53
CA SER A 124 -13.34 -8.92 -5.16
C SER A 124 -12.91 -8.96 -6.63
N MET A 125 -13.23 -7.92 -7.39
CA MET A 125 -12.86 -7.83 -8.81
C MET A 125 -11.35 -7.92 -9.05
N ILE A 126 -10.53 -7.46 -8.10
CA ILE A 126 -9.07 -7.53 -8.22
C ILE A 126 -8.56 -8.97 -8.10
N ASN A 127 -9.04 -9.72 -7.10
CA ASN A 127 -8.55 -11.08 -6.87
C ASN A 127 -9.34 -12.14 -7.63
N ALA A 128 -10.55 -11.84 -8.11
CA ALA A 128 -11.32 -12.74 -8.95
C ALA A 128 -10.66 -12.97 -10.33
N GLY A 129 -9.75 -12.08 -10.76
CA GLY A 129 -8.90 -12.29 -11.94
C GLY A 129 -7.85 -13.39 -11.75
N TYR A 130 -7.51 -13.74 -10.50
CA TYR A 130 -6.59 -14.83 -10.17
C TYR A 130 -6.94 -15.46 -8.81
N PRO A 131 -8.06 -16.19 -8.72
CA PRO A 131 -8.65 -16.61 -7.44
C PRO A 131 -7.81 -17.63 -6.67
N THR A 132 -6.88 -18.31 -7.35
CA THR A 132 -5.99 -19.29 -6.74
C THR A 132 -4.82 -18.64 -5.99
N ILE A 133 -4.65 -17.32 -6.06
CA ILE A 133 -3.55 -16.59 -5.38
C ILE A 133 -3.41 -16.99 -3.91
N PHE A 134 -4.52 -17.18 -3.18
CA PHE A 134 -4.53 -17.49 -1.75
C PHE A 134 -4.34 -18.98 -1.41
N LYS A 135 -4.28 -19.85 -2.42
CA LYS A 135 -4.17 -21.31 -2.24
C LYS A 135 -2.84 -21.88 -2.74
N GLU A 136 -2.06 -21.08 -3.45
CA GLU A 136 -0.85 -21.53 -4.14
C GLU A 136 0.41 -21.50 -3.27
N LEU A 137 0.38 -20.86 -2.09
CA LEU A 137 1.51 -20.88 -1.17
C LEU A 137 1.53 -22.22 -0.43
N SER A 138 2.60 -22.99 -0.57
CA SER A 138 2.70 -24.30 0.08
C SER A 138 2.85 -24.14 1.61
N PRO A 139 2.46 -25.15 2.41
CA PRO A 139 2.69 -25.12 3.85
C PRO A 139 4.16 -24.90 4.23
N ASP A 140 5.10 -25.44 3.44
CA ASP A 140 6.54 -25.24 3.64
C ASP A 140 6.98 -23.81 3.35
N GLN A 141 6.43 -23.18 2.30
CA GLN A 141 6.69 -21.77 2.01
C GLN A 141 6.13 -20.86 3.11
N ILE A 142 4.92 -21.13 3.61
CA ILE A 142 4.33 -20.38 4.73
C ILE A 142 5.21 -20.52 5.98
N LYS A 143 5.64 -21.75 6.29
CA LYS A 143 6.50 -22.04 7.44
C LYS A 143 7.85 -21.32 7.32
N GLU A 144 8.47 -21.36 6.14
CA GLU A 144 9.75 -20.69 5.91
C GLU A 144 9.61 -19.17 5.98
N ALA A 145 8.57 -18.61 5.34
CA ALA A 145 8.30 -17.18 5.42
C ALA A 145 8.15 -16.72 6.87
N ARG A 146 7.35 -17.43 7.68
CA ARG A 146 7.19 -17.14 9.13
C ARG A 146 8.51 -17.24 9.90
N ARG A 147 9.33 -18.24 9.59
CA ARG A 147 10.67 -18.40 10.18
C ARG A 147 11.56 -17.18 9.89
N VAL A 148 11.62 -16.76 8.62
CA VAL A 148 12.44 -15.61 8.19
C VAL A 148 11.90 -14.29 8.75
N LEU A 149 10.58 -14.11 8.77
CA LEU A 149 9.94 -12.93 9.35
C LEU A 149 10.23 -12.80 10.85
N SER A 150 10.31 -13.92 11.57
CA SER A 150 10.59 -13.99 13.02
C SER A 150 12.08 -13.89 13.37
N GLN A 151 12.96 -14.10 12.39
CA GLN A 151 14.40 -14.21 12.63
C GLN A 151 14.97 -12.94 13.27
N HIS A 152 15.82 -13.11 14.30
CA HIS A 152 16.47 -11.99 14.95
C HIS A 152 17.32 -11.18 13.94
N ILE A 153 17.38 -9.86 14.11
CA ILE A 153 18.06 -8.97 13.16
C ILE A 153 19.54 -9.31 12.96
N GLU A 154 20.18 -9.83 14.01
CA GLU A 154 21.60 -10.21 14.00
C GLU A 154 21.88 -11.48 13.18
N GLU A 155 20.93 -12.40 13.20
CA GLU A 155 20.97 -13.66 12.45
C GLU A 155 20.52 -13.48 11.00
N ALA A 156 19.94 -12.32 10.68
CA ALA A 156 19.46 -12.02 9.34
C ALA A 156 20.57 -12.21 8.30
N PRO A 157 20.24 -12.77 7.12
CA PRO A 157 21.24 -13.04 6.09
C PRO A 157 21.75 -11.77 5.41
N ASN A 158 21.06 -10.63 5.59
CA ASN A 158 21.49 -9.32 5.11
C ASN A 158 22.72 -8.85 5.92
N LYS A 159 23.83 -8.61 5.21
CA LYS A 159 25.12 -8.11 5.74
C LYS A 159 25.61 -6.97 4.86
N PRO A 160 26.54 -6.09 5.29
CA PRO A 160 27.00 -4.97 4.45
C PRO A 160 27.29 -5.33 2.98
N HIS A 161 27.92 -6.48 2.74
CA HIS A 161 28.30 -7.01 1.43
C HIS A 161 27.38 -8.12 0.87
N LYS A 162 26.26 -8.44 1.56
CA LYS A 162 25.28 -9.45 1.11
C LYS A 162 23.85 -8.91 1.27
N ARG A 163 23.02 -9.02 0.22
CA ARG A 163 21.57 -8.76 0.30
C ARG A 163 20.82 -10.01 -0.13
N VAL A 164 19.75 -10.33 0.58
CA VAL A 164 18.91 -11.48 0.30
C VAL A 164 17.48 -11.03 0.06
N PHE A 165 16.99 -11.33 -1.14
CA PHE A 165 15.58 -11.25 -1.47
C PHE A 165 14.94 -12.61 -1.23
N ASN A 166 14.09 -12.71 -0.20
CA ASN A 166 13.45 -13.98 0.13
C ASN A 166 12.10 -14.10 -0.59
N LEU A 167 11.97 -15.06 -1.50
CA LEU A 167 10.78 -15.26 -2.32
C LEU A 167 9.57 -15.70 -1.50
N ASP A 168 9.77 -16.49 -0.45
CA ASP A 168 8.66 -17.01 0.35
C ASP A 168 8.03 -15.87 1.18
N VAL A 169 8.88 -14.99 1.74
CA VAL A 169 8.45 -13.73 2.36
C VAL A 169 7.75 -12.82 1.34
N ALA A 170 8.34 -12.64 0.15
CA ALA A 170 7.73 -11.81 -0.89
C ALA A 170 6.33 -12.31 -1.29
N LYS A 171 6.15 -13.62 -1.47
CA LYS A 171 4.85 -14.22 -1.79
C LYS A 171 3.85 -14.02 -0.65
N LEU A 172 4.24 -14.30 0.59
CA LEU A 172 3.36 -14.09 1.75
C LEU A 172 2.92 -12.62 1.87
N LEU A 173 3.86 -11.67 1.74
CA LEU A 173 3.58 -10.24 1.80
C LEU A 173 2.73 -9.73 0.61
N LEU A 174 2.86 -10.36 -0.56
CA LEU A 174 1.98 -10.10 -1.70
C LEU A 174 0.56 -10.62 -1.45
N GLN A 175 0.40 -11.81 -0.86
CA GLN A 175 -0.91 -12.29 -0.45
C GLN A 175 -1.57 -11.37 0.57
N CYS A 176 -0.84 -10.92 1.60
CA CYS A 176 -1.37 -9.93 2.55
C CYS A 176 -1.82 -8.65 1.83
N SER A 177 -1.02 -8.14 0.89
CA SER A 177 -1.39 -6.95 0.09
C SER A 177 -2.60 -7.19 -0.82
N ALA A 178 -2.71 -8.38 -1.41
CA ALA A 178 -3.83 -8.77 -2.26
C ALA A 178 -5.12 -8.91 -1.45
N LEU A 179 -5.05 -9.49 -0.25
CA LEU A 179 -6.20 -9.63 0.65
C LEU A 179 -6.85 -8.28 0.97
N MET A 180 -6.07 -7.20 1.03
CA MET A 180 -6.61 -5.88 1.33
C MET A 180 -7.70 -5.43 0.33
N TYR A 181 -7.69 -5.95 -0.91
CA TYR A 181 -8.69 -5.62 -1.92
C TYR A 181 -10.07 -6.27 -1.70
N GLU A 182 -10.20 -7.22 -0.79
CA GLU A 182 -11.50 -7.84 -0.47
C GLU A 182 -12.44 -6.86 0.24
N ARG A 183 -11.89 -5.89 0.99
CA ARG A 183 -12.65 -4.81 1.62
C ARG A 183 -12.97 -3.71 0.62
N THR A 184 -14.20 -3.20 0.62
CA THR A 184 -14.68 -2.05 -0.14
C THR A 184 -14.96 -0.87 0.80
N SER A 185 -15.38 0.27 0.25
CA SER A 185 -15.71 1.46 1.05
C SER A 185 -17.09 1.41 1.71
N LYS A 186 -17.91 0.37 1.46
CA LYS A 186 -19.31 0.32 1.93
C LYS A 186 -19.42 0.31 3.44
N GLY A 187 -18.69 -0.59 4.12
CA GLY A 187 -18.69 -0.69 5.58
C GLY A 187 -18.26 0.62 6.24
N THR A 188 -17.14 1.20 5.76
CA THR A 188 -16.63 2.50 6.21
C THR A 188 -17.64 3.62 6.01
N MET A 189 -18.27 3.72 4.83
CA MET A 189 -19.28 4.75 4.56
C MET A 189 -20.51 4.64 5.46
N HIS A 190 -21.00 3.42 5.72
CA HIS A 190 -22.10 3.21 6.67
C HIS A 190 -21.69 3.59 8.09
N ALA A 191 -20.53 3.14 8.55
CA ALA A 191 -20.01 3.47 9.87
C ALA A 191 -19.83 4.99 10.06
N MET A 192 -19.34 5.70 9.04
CA MET A 192 -19.25 7.16 9.05
C MET A 192 -20.62 7.83 9.10
N ALA A 193 -21.61 7.30 8.38
CA ALA A 193 -22.98 7.82 8.39
C ALA A 193 -23.63 7.61 9.78
N THR A 194 -23.44 6.45 10.40
CA THR A 194 -23.89 6.14 11.76
C THR A 194 -23.19 7.02 12.81
N ALA A 195 -21.87 7.23 12.69
CA ALA A 195 -21.14 8.16 13.55
C ALA A 195 -21.69 9.59 13.42
N ALA A 196 -22.04 10.01 12.20
CA ALA A 196 -22.63 11.32 11.97
C ALA A 196 -24.07 11.46 12.52
N SER A 197 -24.87 10.39 12.52
CA SER A 197 -26.24 10.40 13.05
C SER A 197 -26.31 10.37 14.57
N HIS A 198 -25.38 9.66 15.22
CA HIS A 198 -25.27 9.58 16.68
C HIS A 198 -24.52 10.74 17.32
N ARG A 199 -24.15 11.73 16.51
CA ARG A 199 -23.44 12.90 16.98
C ARG A 199 -24.30 13.64 17.99
N SER A 200 -24.01 13.43 19.26
CA SER A 200 -24.64 14.17 20.34
C SER A 200 -24.34 15.67 20.15
N HIS A 201 -25.21 16.55 20.65
CA HIS A 201 -24.88 17.98 20.84
C HIS A 201 -23.80 18.14 21.93
N ALA A 202 -22.74 17.32 21.90
CA ALA A 202 -21.59 17.40 22.77
C ALA A 202 -21.19 18.87 22.84
N ARG A 203 -21.44 19.47 24.02
CA ARG A 203 -21.08 20.85 24.32
C ARG A 203 -19.66 21.03 23.80
N HIS A 204 -19.42 22.14 23.09
CA HIS A 204 -18.08 22.57 22.71
C HIS A 204 -17.20 22.66 23.97
N ARG A 205 -16.63 21.53 24.43
CA ARG A 205 -15.57 21.52 25.41
C ARG A 205 -14.39 22.15 24.69
N THR A 206 -13.92 23.25 25.27
CA THR A 206 -12.78 24.00 24.78
C THR A 206 -11.56 23.09 24.71
N MET A 207 -10.85 23.18 23.59
CA MET A 207 -9.75 22.33 23.17
C MET A 207 -8.49 22.31 24.06
N SER A 208 -8.48 22.97 25.22
CA SER A 208 -7.30 23.04 26.09
C SER A 208 -7.10 21.81 26.99
N ASP A 209 -8.11 20.95 27.13
CA ASP A 209 -8.10 19.85 28.12
C ASP A 209 -7.74 18.48 27.52
N TRP A 210 -7.35 18.41 26.25
CA TRP A 210 -7.10 17.15 25.54
C TRP A 210 -5.65 16.70 25.78
N GLU A 211 -5.36 16.26 27.00
CA GLU A 211 -4.17 15.48 27.30
C GLU A 211 -4.24 14.10 26.63
N ASP A 212 -3.04 13.59 26.31
CA ASP A 212 -2.69 12.30 25.71
C ASP A 212 -3.83 11.27 25.61
N THR A 213 -4.42 11.14 24.42
CA THR A 213 -5.53 10.22 24.14
C THR A 213 -5.00 8.80 23.92
N SER A 214 -4.42 8.25 24.98
CA SER A 214 -3.83 6.93 25.03
C SER A 214 -4.86 5.82 25.18
N VAL A 215 -6.09 6.14 25.61
CA VAL A 215 -7.17 5.17 25.83
C VAL A 215 -7.96 4.93 24.53
N PRO A 216 -7.94 3.72 23.96
CA PRO A 216 -8.73 3.39 22.77
C PRO A 216 -10.23 3.57 22.99
N GLY A 217 -10.93 4.06 21.97
CA GLY A 217 -12.40 4.11 21.92
C GLY A 217 -12.99 5.27 22.70
N GLN A 218 -12.19 5.96 23.52
CA GLN A 218 -12.65 7.11 24.29
C GLN A 218 -13.22 8.19 23.37
N ARG A 219 -12.56 8.46 22.24
CA ARG A 219 -12.94 9.56 21.33
C ARG A 219 -14.22 9.22 20.58
N LEU A 220 -14.36 8.00 20.11
CA LEU A 220 -15.58 7.51 19.49
C LEU A 220 -16.77 7.63 20.47
N ASN A 221 -16.58 7.20 21.72
CA ASN A 221 -17.58 7.32 22.80
C ASN A 221 -17.95 8.78 23.10
N GLU A 222 -16.98 9.69 23.13
CA GLU A 222 -17.24 11.12 23.37
C GLU A 222 -18.04 11.77 22.23
N ILE A 223 -17.81 11.35 20.98
CA ILE A 223 -18.48 11.92 19.80
C ILE A 223 -19.89 11.32 19.62
N CYS A 224 -20.01 9.99 19.74
CA CYS A 224 -21.22 9.25 19.37
C CYS A 224 -22.04 8.77 20.58
N GLY A 225 -21.53 8.92 21.80
CA GLY A 225 -22.07 8.21 22.96
C GLY A 225 -21.74 6.72 22.94
N ALA A 226 -21.99 6.02 24.04
CA ALA A 226 -21.66 4.59 24.17
C ALA A 226 -22.42 3.70 23.17
N GLU A 227 -23.71 3.98 22.98
CA GLU A 227 -24.54 3.23 22.03
C GLU A 227 -24.11 3.47 20.58
N GLY A 228 -23.88 4.73 20.20
CA GLY A 228 -23.40 5.07 18.86
C GLY A 228 -22.00 4.52 18.58
N ALA A 229 -21.11 4.53 19.58
CA ALA A 229 -19.78 3.93 19.46
C ALA A 229 -19.85 2.42 19.19
N LEU A 230 -20.72 1.71 19.94
CA LEU A 230 -20.94 0.28 19.73
C LEU A 230 -21.51 0.00 18.33
N GLU A 231 -22.46 0.79 17.86
CA GLU A 231 -23.04 0.61 16.52
C GLU A 231 -22.00 0.86 15.41
N VAL A 232 -21.21 1.94 15.53
CA VAL A 232 -20.11 2.24 14.58
C VAL A 232 -19.12 1.08 14.53
N LYS A 233 -18.70 0.57 15.69
CA LYS A 233 -17.77 -0.57 15.79
C LYS A 233 -18.35 -1.84 15.17
N ALA A 234 -19.60 -2.15 15.47
CA ALA A 234 -20.29 -3.30 14.89
C ALA A 234 -20.36 -3.20 13.36
N GLN A 235 -20.62 -2.01 12.80
CA GLN A 235 -20.63 -1.81 11.35
C GLN A 235 -19.24 -1.91 10.71
N LEU A 236 -18.20 -1.44 11.40
CA LEU A 236 -16.82 -1.54 10.91
C LEU A 236 -16.34 -2.99 10.86
N HIS A 237 -16.61 -3.77 11.91
CA HIS A 237 -15.89 -5.02 12.17
C HIS A 237 -16.77 -6.27 12.29
N GLU A 238 -17.94 -6.18 12.93
CA GLU A 238 -18.76 -7.37 13.24
C GLU A 238 -19.70 -7.74 12.09
N CYS A 239 -20.37 -6.73 11.52
CA CYS A 239 -21.31 -6.86 10.41
C CYS A 239 -20.64 -6.75 9.04
N ASN A 240 -19.31 -6.86 8.99
CA ASN A 240 -18.52 -6.64 7.78
C ASN A 240 -18.06 -7.96 7.15
N ALA A 241 -18.87 -8.49 6.24
CA ALA A 241 -18.58 -9.74 5.51
C ALA A 241 -17.25 -9.70 4.73
N GLU A 242 -16.79 -8.52 4.33
CA GLU A 242 -15.54 -8.36 3.60
C GLU A 242 -14.33 -8.53 4.54
N GLU A 243 -14.39 -7.99 5.77
CA GLU A 243 -13.37 -8.25 6.80
C GLU A 243 -13.38 -9.72 7.23
N ASN A 244 -14.54 -10.35 7.35
CA ASN A 244 -14.63 -11.79 7.63
C ASN A 244 -13.92 -12.61 6.55
N THR A 245 -14.08 -12.25 5.27
CA THR A 245 -13.37 -12.90 4.15
C THR A 245 -11.85 -12.76 4.30
N ILE A 246 -11.37 -11.56 4.68
CA ILE A 246 -9.94 -11.33 4.92
C ILE A 246 -9.45 -12.16 6.10
N GLN A 247 -10.19 -12.19 7.21
CA GLN A 247 -9.84 -12.97 8.40
C GLN A 247 -9.77 -14.48 8.09
N GLU A 248 -10.75 -15.02 7.37
CA GLU A 248 -10.78 -16.42 6.95
C GLU A 248 -9.59 -16.78 6.06
N LEU A 249 -9.27 -15.94 5.07
CA LEU A 249 -8.13 -16.19 4.20
C LEU A 249 -6.78 -16.00 4.92
N SER A 250 -6.69 -15.02 5.84
CA SER A 250 -5.50 -14.81 6.67
C SER A 250 -5.25 -15.99 7.61
N ALA A 251 -6.32 -16.58 8.15
CA ALA A 251 -6.24 -17.76 9.01
C ALA A 251 -5.63 -18.96 8.28
N HIS A 252 -5.89 -19.14 6.98
CA HIS A 252 -5.24 -20.18 6.16
C HIS A 252 -3.72 -19.98 6.05
N LEU A 253 -3.23 -18.74 6.18
CA LEU A 253 -1.81 -18.41 6.21
C LEU A 253 -1.20 -18.53 7.62
N GLY A 254 -2.02 -18.91 8.62
CA GLY A 254 -1.62 -18.90 10.03
C GLY A 254 -1.48 -17.50 10.61
N LEU A 255 -2.16 -16.51 10.03
CA LEU A 255 -2.09 -15.11 10.44
C LEU A 255 -3.42 -14.65 11.05
N ARG A 256 -3.32 -13.78 12.04
CA ARG A 256 -4.38 -12.89 12.50
C ARG A 256 -4.37 -11.62 11.66
N PHE A 257 -5.51 -10.93 11.64
CA PHE A 257 -5.73 -9.72 10.85
C PHE A 257 -6.55 -8.71 11.64
N SER A 258 -6.22 -7.42 11.51
CA SER A 258 -7.05 -6.32 12.01
C SER A 258 -6.85 -5.07 11.16
N THR A 259 -7.94 -4.44 10.72
CA THR A 259 -7.94 -3.08 10.16
C THR A 259 -7.67 -2.07 11.27
N VAL A 260 -6.72 -1.15 11.07
CA VAL A 260 -6.27 -0.23 12.12
C VAL A 260 -6.40 1.24 11.76
N SER A 261 -6.53 1.60 10.48
CA SER A 261 -6.61 3.00 10.04
C SER A 261 -7.28 3.11 8.67
N GLU A 262 -8.08 4.15 8.45
CA GLU A 262 -8.70 4.46 7.16
C GLU A 262 -7.87 5.44 6.32
N MET A 263 -6.63 5.73 6.74
CA MET A 263 -5.65 6.50 5.97
C MET A 263 -6.21 7.85 5.46
N ASN A 264 -6.95 8.54 6.34
CA ASN A 264 -7.66 9.78 6.02
C ASN A 264 -8.56 9.70 4.78
N SER A 265 -9.19 8.55 4.55
CA SER A 265 -10.06 8.30 3.41
C SER A 265 -11.46 7.88 3.85
N ALA A 266 -12.47 8.34 3.11
CA ALA A 266 -13.77 7.65 3.10
C ALA A 266 -13.93 6.77 1.86
N GLY A 267 -12.86 6.66 1.08
CA GLY A 267 -12.76 5.71 -0.01
C GLY A 267 -12.40 4.35 0.55
N SER A 268 -11.71 3.56 -0.27
CA SER A 268 -11.40 2.18 0.02
C SER A 268 -10.04 1.98 0.71
N ALA A 269 -9.21 3.01 0.88
CA ALA A 269 -7.83 2.95 1.33
C ALA A 269 -7.79 2.79 2.84
N PHE A 270 -7.05 1.79 3.30
CA PHE A 270 -6.86 1.52 4.71
C PHE A 270 -5.50 0.88 4.96
N CYS A 271 -5.12 0.82 6.24
CA CYS A 271 -3.99 0.10 6.74
C CYS A 271 -4.47 -1.00 7.69
N ALA A 272 -3.80 -2.15 7.64
CA ALA A 272 -4.06 -3.26 8.52
C ALA A 272 -2.78 -3.92 9.02
N LEU A 273 -2.92 -4.65 10.12
CA LEU A 273 -1.87 -5.46 10.69
C LEU A 273 -2.17 -6.94 10.48
N PHE A 274 -1.13 -7.69 10.12
CA PHE A 274 -1.14 -9.14 10.16
C PHE A 274 -0.04 -9.63 11.09
N TRP A 275 -0.35 -10.61 11.92
CA TRP A 275 0.63 -11.18 12.84
C TRP A 275 0.31 -12.63 13.12
N ASP A 276 1.29 -13.33 13.66
CA ASP A 276 1.13 -14.68 14.13
C ASP A 276 1.38 -14.69 15.65
N PRO A 277 0.40 -15.10 16.48
CA PRO A 277 0.51 -15.10 17.94
C PRO A 277 1.72 -15.88 18.48
N ASP A 278 2.19 -16.87 17.73
CA ASP A 278 3.29 -17.74 18.15
C ASP A 278 4.67 -17.22 17.70
N CYS A 279 4.71 -16.26 16.77
CA CYS A 279 5.92 -15.73 16.16
C CYS A 279 6.28 -14.31 16.65
N THR A 280 7.44 -13.83 16.24
CA THR A 280 8.00 -12.53 16.67
C THR A 280 8.00 -11.51 15.53
N PHE A 281 6.89 -11.40 14.80
CA PHE A 281 6.76 -10.42 13.73
C PHE A 281 5.35 -9.83 13.62
N VAL A 282 5.29 -8.64 13.03
CA VAL A 282 4.08 -7.95 12.59
C VAL A 282 4.31 -7.49 11.15
N ILE A 283 3.32 -7.68 10.29
CA ILE A 283 3.26 -7.16 8.93
C ILE A 283 2.29 -5.99 8.94
N VAL A 284 2.75 -4.81 8.57
CA VAL A 284 1.89 -3.65 8.27
C VAL A 284 1.64 -3.60 6.77
N ALA A 285 0.37 -3.69 6.38
CA ALA A 285 -0.06 -3.74 4.99
C ALA A 285 -0.96 -2.57 4.66
N PHE A 286 -0.72 -1.97 3.51
CA PHE A 286 -1.49 -0.83 3.00
C PHE A 286 -2.25 -1.24 1.75
N LYS A 287 -3.55 -0.95 1.73
CA LYS A 287 -4.38 -1.21 0.54
C LYS A 287 -4.08 -0.20 -0.57
N GLY A 288 -4.07 -0.67 -1.81
CA GLY A 288 -4.12 0.21 -2.98
C GLY A 288 -5.53 0.51 -3.44
N THR A 289 -5.62 1.19 -4.58
CA THR A 289 -6.86 1.77 -5.09
C THR A 289 -7.82 0.71 -5.63
N GLY A 290 -9.07 0.78 -5.17
CA GLY A 290 -10.14 -0.04 -5.73
C GLY A 290 -10.39 0.31 -7.19
N PRO A 291 -10.56 -0.67 -8.10
CA PRO A 291 -10.74 -0.40 -9.53
C PRO A 291 -12.02 0.39 -9.83
N SER A 292 -13.01 0.36 -8.93
CA SER A 292 -14.24 1.14 -9.01
C SER A 292 -14.21 2.43 -8.19
N ASP A 293 -13.16 2.70 -7.41
CA ASP A 293 -13.14 3.86 -6.50
C ASP A 293 -12.61 5.12 -7.19
N PHE A 294 -13.51 5.87 -7.81
CA PHE A 294 -13.15 7.11 -8.50
C PHE A 294 -12.52 8.16 -7.58
N MET A 295 -12.92 8.21 -6.29
CA MET A 295 -12.39 9.18 -5.34
C MET A 295 -10.90 8.94 -5.10
N GLU A 296 -10.51 7.68 -4.97
CA GLU A 296 -9.12 7.30 -4.82
C GLU A 296 -8.31 7.59 -6.05
N TRP A 297 -8.79 7.18 -7.23
CA TRP A 297 -8.12 7.51 -8.49
C TRP A 297 -7.91 9.02 -8.63
N SER A 298 -8.91 9.84 -8.27
CA SER A 298 -8.77 11.29 -8.35
C SER A 298 -7.66 11.84 -7.45
N SER A 299 -7.42 11.22 -6.28
CA SER A 299 -6.32 11.56 -5.38
C SER A 299 -4.97 11.07 -5.92
N ASP A 300 -4.93 9.87 -6.48
CA ASP A 300 -3.72 9.26 -7.04
C ASP A 300 -3.17 10.03 -8.24
N PHE A 301 -4.06 10.61 -9.05
CA PHE A 301 -3.67 11.41 -10.21
C PHE A 301 -3.45 12.90 -9.88
N THR A 302 -3.43 13.29 -8.60
CA THR A 302 -3.00 14.64 -8.19
C THR A 302 -1.48 14.77 -8.19
N PHE A 303 -0.89 15.15 -9.32
CA PHE A 303 0.56 15.33 -9.47
C PHE A 303 1.18 16.50 -8.68
N GLN A 304 0.46 17.10 -7.73
CA GLN A 304 0.94 18.27 -7.01
C GLN A 304 1.97 17.88 -5.94
N PRO A 305 3.20 18.40 -6.01
CA PRO A 305 4.18 18.19 -4.95
C PRO A 305 3.81 19.01 -3.70
N VAL A 306 4.03 18.43 -2.53
CA VAL A 306 3.86 19.08 -1.22
C VAL A 306 5.11 18.86 -0.37
N GLU A 307 5.42 19.83 0.49
CA GLU A 307 6.53 19.74 1.43
C GLU A 307 6.29 18.63 2.46
N ALA A 308 7.27 17.72 2.60
CA ALA A 308 7.23 16.61 3.55
C ALA A 308 8.17 16.79 4.73
N GLY A 309 9.12 17.72 4.68
CA GLY A 309 10.18 17.89 5.69
C GLY A 309 9.69 18.03 7.14
N GLN A 310 8.49 18.60 7.34
CA GLN A 310 7.86 18.71 8.67
C GLN A 310 7.48 17.34 9.28
N TRP A 311 7.18 16.37 8.42
CA TRP A 311 6.71 15.03 8.78
C TRP A 311 7.78 13.97 8.58
N ILE A 312 8.72 14.15 7.66
CA ILE A 312 9.81 13.20 7.40
C ILE A 312 11.09 14.01 7.33
N ARG A 313 11.97 13.85 8.32
CA ARG A 313 13.18 14.67 8.44
C ARG A 313 14.03 14.56 7.17
N SER A 314 14.48 15.71 6.66
CA SER A 314 15.30 15.86 5.45
C SER A 314 14.60 15.50 4.13
N PHE A 315 13.30 15.22 4.12
CA PHE A 315 12.56 15.13 2.86
C PHE A 315 12.25 16.54 2.35
N GLY A 316 12.37 16.71 1.03
CA GLY A 316 11.87 17.87 0.30
C GLY A 316 10.38 17.68 0.02
N LYS A 317 10.06 17.42 -1.25
CA LYS A 317 8.69 17.29 -1.74
C LYS A 317 8.27 15.87 -2.04
N VAL A 318 7.00 15.59 -1.78
CA VAL A 318 6.34 14.31 -2.07
C VAL A 318 5.01 14.53 -2.79
N HIS A 319 4.45 13.46 -3.34
CA HIS A 319 3.13 13.47 -3.96
C HIS A 319 2.03 13.83 -2.94
N GLY A 320 1.31 14.93 -3.20
CA GLY A 320 0.31 15.48 -2.28
C GLY A 320 -0.81 14.53 -1.92
N GLY A 321 -1.35 13.79 -2.89
CA GLY A 321 -2.43 12.83 -2.62
C GLY A 321 -2.00 11.66 -1.72
N PHE A 322 -0.73 11.24 -1.81
CA PHE A 322 -0.20 10.16 -0.96
C PHE A 322 0.13 10.69 0.42
N MET A 323 0.67 11.91 0.49
CA MET A 323 0.97 12.59 1.73
C MET A 323 -0.28 12.85 2.57
N ASP A 324 -1.35 13.37 1.96
CA ASP A 324 -2.57 13.71 2.67
C ASP A 324 -3.30 12.47 3.26
N LYS A 325 -2.98 11.26 2.78
CA LYS A 325 -3.49 9.99 3.34
C LYS A 325 -2.76 9.56 4.62
N VAL A 326 -1.45 9.78 4.69
CA VAL A 326 -0.63 9.38 5.85
C VAL A 326 -0.50 10.51 6.87
N PHE A 327 -0.27 11.72 6.37
CA PHE A 327 0.05 12.94 7.11
C PHE A 327 -0.80 14.12 6.60
N PRO A 328 -2.13 14.11 6.86
CA PRO A 328 -3.02 15.17 6.42
C PRO A 328 -2.55 16.57 6.86
N ARG A 329 -2.56 17.52 5.92
CA ARG A 329 -2.22 18.93 6.20
C ARG A 329 -3.20 19.63 7.13
N ARG A 330 -4.44 19.14 7.19
CA ARG A 330 -5.49 19.64 8.07
C ARG A 330 -5.92 18.51 8.96
N ILE A 331 -5.54 18.61 10.22
CA ILE A 331 -5.97 17.70 11.27
C ILE A 331 -6.89 18.53 12.14
N PRO A 332 -8.19 18.20 12.24
CA PRO A 332 -9.04 18.88 13.20
C PRO A 332 -8.39 18.74 14.58
N PRO A 333 -8.37 19.80 15.39
CA PRO A 333 -7.74 19.70 16.69
C PRO A 333 -8.35 18.58 17.53
N GLY A 334 -7.47 17.85 18.23
CA GLY A 334 -7.84 16.63 18.96
C GLY A 334 -8.07 15.41 18.07
N SER A 335 -7.81 15.44 16.75
CA SER A 335 -7.86 14.25 15.88
C SER A 335 -6.56 13.47 15.93
N ARG A 336 -6.63 12.17 15.64
CA ARG A 336 -5.45 11.31 15.55
C ARG A 336 -4.98 11.31 14.11
N LEU A 337 -3.67 11.41 13.91
CA LEU A 337 -3.09 11.18 12.60
C LEU A 337 -3.23 9.69 12.24
N PRO A 338 -3.52 9.35 10.97
CA PRO A 338 -3.51 7.96 10.52
C PRO A 338 -2.20 7.24 10.88
N TYR A 339 -1.06 7.91 10.66
CA TYR A 339 0.25 7.41 11.05
C TYR A 339 0.36 7.08 12.55
N ASP A 340 -0.17 7.94 13.43
CA ASP A 340 -0.14 7.71 14.88
C ASP A 340 -1.05 6.53 15.26
N THR A 341 -2.22 6.41 14.64
CA THR A 341 -3.11 5.25 14.85
C THR A 341 -2.39 3.94 14.51
N VAL A 342 -1.72 3.90 13.35
CA VAL A 342 -0.97 2.72 12.88
C VAL A 342 0.15 2.35 13.85
N ASN A 343 0.95 3.33 14.30
CA ASN A 343 2.05 3.05 15.24
C ASN A 343 1.56 2.58 16.61
N GLU A 344 0.43 3.09 17.06
CA GLU A 344 -0.16 2.73 18.37
C GLU A 344 -0.78 1.33 18.31
N ALA A 345 -1.40 0.98 17.19
CA ALA A 345 -1.80 -0.39 16.91
C ALA A 345 -0.59 -1.36 16.89
N ILE A 346 0.51 -0.96 16.23
CA ILE A 346 1.76 -1.74 16.22
C ILE A 346 2.27 -1.97 17.65
N LYS A 347 2.33 -0.93 18.49
CA LYS A 347 2.77 -1.05 19.89
C LYS A 347 1.90 -2.02 20.68
N LYS A 348 0.58 -2.00 20.50
CA LYS A 348 -0.34 -2.92 21.18
C LYS A 348 -0.14 -4.36 20.76
N VAL A 349 -0.03 -4.63 19.45
CA VAL A 349 0.26 -5.99 18.94
C VAL A 349 1.63 -6.46 19.43
N THR A 350 2.66 -5.61 19.36
CA THR A 350 4.00 -5.91 19.88
C THR A 350 3.96 -6.29 21.36
N LYS A 351 3.27 -5.49 22.20
CA LYS A 351 3.14 -5.79 23.63
C LYS A 351 2.46 -7.14 23.87
N ARG A 352 1.42 -7.47 23.11
CA ARG A 352 0.71 -8.76 23.20
C ARG A 352 1.62 -9.94 22.81
N LEU A 353 2.39 -9.80 21.73
CA LEU A 353 3.29 -10.85 21.23
C LEU A 353 4.47 -11.14 22.17
N LEU A 354 4.83 -10.18 23.02
CA LEU A 354 5.90 -10.33 24.02
C LEU A 354 5.44 -11.06 25.28
N ILE A 355 4.14 -11.23 25.51
CA ILE A 355 3.62 -11.97 26.67
C ILE A 355 4.13 -13.42 26.62
N GLY A 356 4.80 -13.86 27.68
CA GLY A 356 5.37 -15.19 27.78
C GLY A 356 6.65 -15.42 26.97
N LYS A 357 7.20 -14.39 26.30
CA LYS A 357 8.49 -14.46 25.61
C LYS A 357 9.65 -14.10 26.56
N PRO A 358 10.87 -14.60 26.30
CA PRO A 358 12.04 -14.24 27.10
C PRO A 358 12.28 -12.72 27.16
N PRO A 359 12.77 -12.18 28.29
CA PRO A 359 13.18 -10.78 28.39
C PRO A 359 14.17 -10.40 27.28
N GLY A 360 13.99 -9.21 26.69
CA GLY A 360 14.83 -8.73 25.60
C GLY A 360 14.40 -9.20 24.20
N THR A 361 13.39 -10.07 24.09
CA THR A 361 12.77 -10.39 22.79
C THR A 361 12.27 -9.11 22.11
N LYS A 362 12.50 -9.00 20.80
CA LYS A 362 12.02 -7.90 19.98
C LYS A 362 11.09 -8.43 18.90
N ILE A 363 10.14 -7.60 18.48
CA ILE A 363 9.17 -7.92 17.44
C ILE A 363 9.59 -7.26 16.14
N ASN A 364 9.70 -8.05 15.09
CA ASN A 364 10.08 -7.60 13.76
C ASN A 364 8.90 -6.95 13.03
N LEU A 365 9.02 -5.69 12.63
CA LEU A 365 8.03 -4.98 11.83
C LEU A 365 8.41 -5.01 10.35
N TRP A 366 7.55 -5.61 9.53
CA TRP A 366 7.69 -5.70 8.08
C TRP A 366 6.62 -4.87 7.40
N THR A 367 6.96 -4.18 6.32
CA THR A 367 6.02 -3.29 5.62
C THR A 367 5.75 -3.80 4.21
N THR A 368 4.48 -3.78 3.81
CA THR A 368 4.05 -4.20 2.48
C THR A 368 2.92 -3.36 1.93
N GLY A 369 2.72 -3.42 0.62
CA GLY A 369 1.60 -2.79 -0.07
C GLY A 369 1.58 -3.15 -1.55
N HIS A 370 0.48 -2.81 -2.20
CA HIS A 370 0.33 -2.91 -3.65
C HIS A 370 -0.21 -1.60 -4.23
N SER A 371 0.30 -1.14 -5.39
CA SER A 371 -0.19 0.07 -6.06
C SER A 371 -0.11 1.32 -5.17
N LEU A 372 -1.20 2.09 -5.01
CA LEU A 372 -1.32 3.18 -4.03
C LEU A 372 -0.88 2.75 -2.62
N GLY A 373 -1.14 1.50 -2.23
CA GLY A 373 -0.71 0.96 -0.94
C GLY A 373 0.81 1.06 -0.75
N CYS A 374 1.58 0.89 -1.83
CA CYS A 374 3.02 1.08 -1.80
C CYS A 374 3.43 2.53 -1.56
N ALA A 375 2.67 3.50 -2.05
CA ALA A 375 2.98 4.91 -1.83
C ALA A 375 2.83 5.27 -0.34
N MET A 376 1.73 4.85 0.27
CA MET A 376 1.50 5.00 1.71
C MET A 376 2.54 4.23 2.52
N ALA A 377 2.81 2.98 2.15
CA ALA A 377 3.85 2.16 2.76
C ALA A 377 5.23 2.81 2.68
N SER A 378 5.57 3.45 1.56
CA SER A 378 6.86 4.14 1.36
C SER A 378 7.02 5.32 2.30
N LEU A 379 5.98 6.17 2.42
CA LEU A 379 5.99 7.34 3.31
C LEU A 379 6.01 6.93 4.79
N THR A 380 5.17 5.96 5.18
CA THR A 380 5.16 5.42 6.54
C THR A 380 6.51 4.80 6.90
N TYR A 381 7.06 3.95 6.03
CA TYR A 381 8.36 3.32 6.25
C TYR A 381 9.49 4.37 6.35
N ALA A 382 9.47 5.38 5.48
CA ALA A 382 10.43 6.48 5.53
C ALA A 382 10.39 7.26 6.86
N ARG A 383 9.20 7.51 7.42
CA ARG A 383 9.08 8.11 8.75
C ARG A 383 9.58 7.16 9.83
N GLN A 384 9.18 5.89 9.80
CA GLN A 384 9.59 4.89 10.81
C GLN A 384 11.11 4.70 10.86
N ILE A 385 11.80 4.65 9.72
CA ILE A 385 13.27 4.54 9.73
C ILE A 385 13.95 5.83 10.22
N ASN A 386 13.34 7.00 10.00
CA ASN A 386 13.85 8.27 10.51
C ASN A 386 13.67 8.36 12.02
N GLU A 387 12.46 8.10 12.50
CA GLU A 387 12.03 8.26 13.89
C GLU A 387 11.70 6.90 14.52
N VAL A 388 12.69 6.01 14.62
CA VAL A 388 12.55 4.61 15.09
C VAL A 388 11.90 4.51 16.49
N HIS A 389 12.03 5.53 17.32
CA HIS A 389 11.45 5.54 18.66
C HIS A 389 9.90 5.58 18.63
N GLU A 390 9.29 6.05 17.55
CA GLU A 390 7.83 6.18 17.44
C GLU A 390 7.10 4.84 17.37
N VAL A 391 7.74 3.78 16.88
CA VAL A 391 7.17 2.41 16.84
C VAL A 391 7.36 1.64 18.15
N GLY A 392 8.03 2.26 19.13
CA GLY A 392 8.32 1.69 20.44
C GLY A 392 9.65 0.93 20.51
N PRO A 393 10.22 0.78 21.73
CA PRO A 393 11.56 0.21 21.92
C PRO A 393 11.63 -1.29 21.65
N ASP A 394 10.50 -1.99 21.66
CA ASP A 394 10.42 -3.44 21.47
C ASP A 394 10.16 -3.86 20.02
N THR A 395 10.11 -2.88 19.12
CA THR A 395 9.88 -3.10 17.70
C THR A 395 11.17 -2.87 16.91
N VAL A 396 11.49 -3.77 15.99
CA VAL A 396 12.63 -3.66 15.08
C VAL A 396 12.11 -3.55 13.65
N ILE A 397 12.32 -2.40 13.01
CA ILE A 397 11.94 -2.19 11.61
C ILE A 397 12.83 -3.05 10.71
N ARG A 398 12.21 -3.87 9.86
CA ARG A 398 12.86 -4.80 8.92
C ARG A 398 12.77 -4.28 7.49
N ASP A 399 12.95 -5.17 6.52
CA ASP A 399 12.80 -4.84 5.10
C ASP A 399 11.33 -4.53 4.76
N ALA A 400 11.12 -3.81 3.67
CA ALA A 400 9.80 -3.57 3.09
C ALA A 400 9.70 -4.25 1.72
N TYR A 401 8.54 -4.84 1.38
CA TYR A 401 8.27 -5.46 0.09
C TYR A 401 7.06 -4.78 -0.55
N LEU A 402 7.31 -3.99 -1.59
CA LEU A 402 6.33 -3.12 -2.22
C LEU A 402 6.09 -3.60 -3.65
N PHE A 403 4.83 -3.88 -4.02
CA PHE A 403 4.46 -4.40 -5.32
C PHE A 403 3.79 -3.32 -6.17
N ALA A 404 4.33 -3.03 -7.36
CA ALA A 404 3.83 -1.95 -8.21
C ALA A 404 3.93 -0.54 -7.60
N ALA A 405 5.01 -0.25 -6.87
CA ALA A 405 5.12 1.06 -6.23
C ALA A 405 5.28 2.20 -7.25
N PRO A 406 4.48 3.28 -7.13
CA PRO A 406 4.59 4.46 -7.98
C PRO A 406 5.78 5.35 -7.58
N ILE A 407 6.05 6.39 -8.36
CA ILE A 407 6.91 7.51 -7.96
C ILE A 407 6.24 8.29 -6.81
N VAL A 408 7.01 8.65 -5.78
CA VAL A 408 6.45 9.21 -4.53
C VAL A 408 7.05 10.56 -4.16
N CYS A 409 8.32 10.80 -4.46
CA CYS A 409 9.04 11.97 -3.93
C CYS A 409 10.07 12.53 -4.90
N ASP A 410 10.62 13.69 -4.59
CA ASP A 410 11.74 14.27 -5.33
C ASP A 410 13.08 13.56 -5.04
N VAL A 411 14.10 13.92 -5.83
CA VAL A 411 15.46 13.38 -5.74
C VAL A 411 16.11 13.69 -4.39
N GLU A 412 15.83 14.86 -3.81
CA GLU A 412 16.32 15.23 -2.48
C GLU A 412 15.84 14.25 -1.41
N SER A 413 14.54 13.92 -1.42
CA SER A 413 13.95 12.94 -0.51
C SER A 413 14.50 11.53 -0.73
N VAL A 414 14.78 11.13 -1.97
CA VAL A 414 15.47 9.85 -2.27
C VAL A 414 16.84 9.81 -1.62
N ASN A 415 17.63 10.88 -1.77
CA ASN A 415 18.97 10.95 -1.17
C ASN A 415 18.91 10.92 0.36
N ALA A 416 17.97 11.66 0.97
CA ALA A 416 17.72 11.63 2.40
C ALA A 416 17.35 10.22 2.90
N PHE A 417 16.43 9.55 2.21
CA PHE A 417 16.03 8.18 2.51
C PHE A 417 17.21 7.20 2.42
N ASN A 418 17.98 7.26 1.34
CA ASN A 418 19.13 6.39 1.11
C ASN A 418 20.22 6.60 2.16
N ASN A 419 20.50 7.85 2.53
CA ASN A 419 21.40 8.18 3.63
C ASN A 419 20.91 7.57 4.94
N ARG A 420 19.60 7.67 5.23
CA ARG A 420 19.02 7.07 6.44
C ARG A 420 19.11 5.55 6.45
N MET A 421 18.90 4.90 5.32
CA MET A 421 19.04 3.43 5.19
C MET A 421 20.47 2.95 5.46
N ARG A 422 21.49 3.80 5.23
CA ARG A 422 22.90 3.49 5.48
C ARG A 422 23.36 3.71 6.92
N HIS A 423 22.60 4.42 7.75
CA HIS A 423 22.99 4.74 9.13
C HIS A 423 23.18 3.52 10.04
N ASN A 424 22.55 2.38 9.74
CA ASN A 424 22.74 1.13 10.48
C ASN A 424 23.46 0.09 9.60
N ALA A 425 24.74 0.34 9.33
CA ALA A 425 25.52 -0.49 8.41
C ALA A 425 25.65 -1.95 8.88
N GLN A 426 25.63 -2.20 10.20
CA GLN A 426 25.75 -3.56 10.76
C GLN A 426 24.55 -4.43 10.40
N TYR A 427 23.36 -3.84 10.38
CA TYR A 427 22.11 -4.52 10.07
C TYR A 427 21.39 -3.81 8.92
N PRO A 428 21.87 -3.99 7.69
CA PRO A 428 21.33 -3.28 6.56
C PRO A 428 19.89 -3.71 6.30
N ARG A 429 19.05 -2.72 6.02
CA ARG A 429 17.66 -2.89 5.60
C ARG A 429 17.53 -2.62 4.12
N THR A 430 16.49 -3.17 3.52
CA THR A 430 16.17 -2.96 2.11
C THR A 430 14.68 -2.73 1.93
N MET A 431 14.33 -1.68 1.18
CA MET A 431 12.98 -1.52 0.65
C MET A 431 12.98 -2.11 -0.77
N TRP A 432 12.39 -3.29 -0.92
CA TRP A 432 12.28 -4.03 -2.17
C TRP A 432 11.02 -3.57 -2.92
N ARG A 433 11.20 -2.94 -4.07
CA ARG A 433 10.14 -2.49 -4.96
C ARG A 433 9.99 -3.45 -6.13
N VAL A 434 9.15 -4.46 -5.97
CA VAL A 434 8.81 -5.42 -7.01
C VAL A 434 7.94 -4.74 -8.06
N THR A 435 8.35 -4.85 -9.32
CA THR A 435 7.69 -4.30 -10.50
C THR A 435 7.54 -5.41 -11.54
N ASN A 436 6.40 -5.40 -12.23
CA ASN A 436 6.17 -6.24 -13.39
C ASN A 436 6.54 -5.41 -14.62
N GLY A 437 7.44 -5.89 -15.49
CA GLY A 437 8.03 -5.08 -16.56
C GLY A 437 7.03 -4.47 -17.57
N ARG A 438 5.77 -4.94 -17.57
CA ARG A 438 4.68 -4.38 -18.40
C ARG A 438 3.69 -3.51 -17.66
N ASP A 439 3.77 -3.41 -16.34
CA ASP A 439 2.87 -2.62 -15.52
C ASP A 439 2.97 -1.13 -15.86
N ALA A 440 1.95 -0.59 -16.51
CA ALA A 440 1.91 0.83 -16.87
C ALA A 440 1.84 1.75 -15.64
N VAL A 441 1.19 1.36 -14.55
CA VAL A 441 1.05 2.24 -13.37
C VAL A 441 2.41 2.44 -12.70
N ALA A 442 3.19 1.37 -12.57
CA ALA A 442 4.52 1.42 -11.97
C ALA A 442 5.62 1.96 -12.91
N THR A 443 5.37 2.09 -14.22
CA THR A 443 6.44 2.37 -15.21
C THR A 443 6.14 3.47 -16.24
N MET A 444 4.89 3.89 -16.42
CA MET A 444 4.49 4.81 -17.50
C MET A 444 4.68 6.28 -17.13
N LEU A 445 4.61 6.62 -15.84
CA LEU A 445 4.88 7.99 -15.43
C LEU A 445 6.37 8.32 -15.68
N PRO A 446 6.67 9.52 -16.19
CA PRO A 446 8.04 9.94 -16.46
C PRO A 446 8.85 10.02 -15.15
N GLN A 447 9.52 8.92 -14.82
CA GLN A 447 10.41 8.72 -13.67
C GLN A 447 11.79 9.36 -13.90
N ARG A 448 11.84 10.57 -14.50
CA ARG A 448 13.12 11.21 -14.86
C ARG A 448 13.94 11.56 -13.62
N GLY A 449 13.31 11.70 -12.46
CA GLY A 449 13.97 11.82 -11.16
C GLY A 449 14.76 10.60 -10.76
N ASP A 450 14.46 9.43 -11.32
CA ASP A 450 15.33 8.28 -11.15
C ASP A 450 16.60 8.42 -12.01
N VAL A 451 16.77 9.39 -12.90
CA VAL A 451 17.93 9.46 -13.80
C VAL A 451 18.92 10.51 -13.30
N PRO A 452 20.04 10.14 -12.65
CA PRO A 452 20.94 11.11 -12.02
C PRO A 452 21.60 12.06 -13.01
N GLU A 453 21.73 11.69 -14.28
CA GLU A 453 22.27 12.58 -15.32
C GLU A 453 21.34 13.76 -15.63
N TRP A 454 20.05 13.65 -15.27
CA TRP A 454 19.05 14.64 -15.64
C TRP A 454 18.85 15.62 -14.49
N SER A 455 19.63 16.70 -14.50
CA SER A 455 19.43 17.84 -13.61
C SER A 455 18.21 18.66 -14.06
N LEU A 456 17.05 18.29 -13.54
CA LEU A 456 15.79 19.02 -13.72
C LEU A 456 15.57 19.99 -12.55
N SER A 457 14.84 21.07 -12.78
CA SER A 457 14.52 22.03 -11.72
C SER A 457 13.64 21.38 -10.62
N PRO A 458 13.69 21.83 -9.36
CA PRO A 458 12.80 21.34 -8.30
C PRO A 458 11.30 21.59 -8.51
N PHE A 459 10.92 22.29 -9.57
CA PHE A 459 9.53 22.53 -9.98
C PHE A 459 9.09 21.62 -11.12
N ASN A 460 10.01 20.86 -11.72
CA ASN A 460 9.69 19.95 -12.79
C ASN A 460 8.98 18.71 -12.24
N LEU A 461 7.76 18.43 -12.70
CA LEU A 461 7.02 17.26 -12.23
C LEU A 461 7.67 15.93 -12.61
N PHE A 462 8.57 15.92 -13.59
CA PHE A 462 9.32 14.72 -13.95
C PHE A 462 10.47 14.41 -12.99
N THR A 463 10.78 15.30 -12.03
CA THR A 463 11.80 15.05 -10.99
C THR A 463 11.38 14.05 -9.94
N PHE A 464 10.12 13.61 -9.96
CA PHE A 464 9.67 12.58 -9.07
C PHE A 464 10.37 11.26 -9.37
N ALA A 465 10.70 10.59 -8.29
CA ALA A 465 11.54 9.42 -8.21
C ALA A 465 10.91 8.40 -7.27
N HIS A 466 11.38 7.17 -7.38
CA HIS A 466 10.98 6.09 -6.52
C HIS A 466 11.85 6.04 -5.25
N LEU A 467 11.25 5.60 -4.14
CA LEU A 467 12.00 5.20 -2.96
C LEU A 467 12.39 3.71 -3.06
N GLY A 468 13.56 3.40 -2.50
CA GLY A 468 14.03 2.02 -2.36
C GLY A 468 14.61 1.41 -3.64
N MET A 469 14.77 0.08 -3.58
CA MET A 469 15.45 -0.73 -4.57
C MET A 469 14.44 -1.41 -5.48
N LYS A 470 14.46 -1.11 -6.78
CA LYS A 470 13.59 -1.73 -7.77
C LYS A 470 13.92 -3.21 -7.97
N LEU A 471 12.93 -4.01 -8.34
CA LEU A 471 13.06 -5.38 -8.81
C LEU A 471 12.13 -5.52 -10.01
N ILE A 472 12.62 -5.78 -11.23
CA ILE A 472 11.77 -6.06 -12.39
C ILE A 472 11.67 -7.55 -12.59
N SER A 473 10.49 -8.14 -12.50
CA SER A 473 10.29 -9.48 -13.06
C SER A 473 10.03 -9.41 -14.57
N LYS A 474 10.90 -10.03 -15.36
CA LYS A 474 10.75 -10.20 -16.83
C LYS A 474 10.38 -11.65 -17.13
N PHE A 475 9.19 -11.87 -17.67
CA PHE A 475 8.79 -13.16 -18.22
C PHE A 475 9.25 -13.27 -19.68
N CYS A 476 10.03 -14.32 -19.99
CA CYS A 476 10.42 -15.00 -21.24
C CYS A 476 10.16 -14.42 -22.66
N PHE A 477 9.79 -13.16 -22.86
CA PHE A 477 9.52 -12.62 -24.19
C PHE A 477 10.21 -11.27 -24.37
N PRO A 478 11.14 -11.12 -25.34
CA PRO A 478 11.81 -9.87 -25.61
C PRO A 478 10.76 -8.82 -26.00
N ALA A 479 10.53 -7.85 -25.12
CA ALA A 479 9.90 -6.61 -25.53
C ALA A 479 10.96 -5.79 -26.28
N PRO A 480 10.59 -5.05 -27.33
CA PRO A 480 11.54 -4.20 -28.05
C PRO A 480 12.20 -3.23 -27.07
N GLU A 481 13.52 -3.10 -27.20
CA GLU A 481 14.43 -2.26 -26.42
C GLU A 481 13.90 -0.83 -26.30
N ALA A 482 13.19 -0.53 -25.22
CA ALA A 482 12.89 0.84 -24.85
C ALA A 482 14.13 1.39 -24.12
N ASN A 483 14.68 2.50 -24.64
CA ASN A 483 15.84 3.23 -24.11
C ASN A 483 15.87 3.28 -22.58
N GLN A 484 16.88 2.64 -21.98
CA GLN A 484 17.06 2.51 -20.53
C GLN A 484 18.19 3.42 -20.06
N SER A 485 17.83 4.45 -19.30
CA SER A 485 18.75 5.37 -18.63
C SER A 485 19.19 4.83 -17.26
N LEU A 486 20.34 5.30 -16.75
CA LEU A 486 20.86 4.98 -15.42
C LEU A 486 19.83 5.36 -14.34
N PHE A 487 19.62 4.50 -13.33
CA PHE A 487 18.62 4.71 -12.26
C PHE A 487 19.29 5.10 -10.91
N LEU A 488 18.72 6.06 -10.18
CA LEU A 488 18.96 6.49 -8.79
C LEU A 488 18.32 5.46 -7.86
N GLY A 489 18.82 4.23 -7.94
CA GLY A 489 18.33 3.09 -7.21
C GLY A 489 19.20 1.88 -7.55
N CYS A 490 18.95 0.75 -6.91
CA CYS A 490 19.38 -0.53 -7.43
C CYS A 490 18.14 -1.22 -8.02
N GLU A 491 18.25 -1.83 -9.18
CA GLU A 491 17.21 -2.63 -9.82
C GLU A 491 17.69 -4.07 -9.92
N ILE A 492 16.87 -5.04 -9.53
CA ILE A 492 17.12 -6.45 -9.83
C ILE A 492 16.14 -6.93 -10.87
N ARG A 493 16.64 -7.30 -12.04
CA ARG A 493 15.85 -8.00 -13.05
C ARG A 493 15.73 -9.46 -12.64
N LEU A 494 14.59 -9.80 -12.05
CA LEU A 494 14.20 -11.15 -11.75
C LEU A 494 13.89 -11.83 -13.09
N ARG A 495 14.70 -12.82 -13.44
CA ARG A 495 14.54 -13.60 -14.67
C ARG A 495 13.87 -14.93 -14.35
N SER A 496 13.10 -15.43 -15.31
CA SER A 496 12.61 -16.79 -15.26
C SER A 496 13.78 -17.76 -15.41
N ALA A 497 13.77 -18.83 -14.63
CA ALA A 497 14.79 -19.84 -14.80
C ALA A 497 14.76 -20.45 -16.21
N PRO A 498 15.92 -20.91 -16.72
CA PRO A 498 17.19 -21.08 -15.99
C PRO A 498 18.04 -19.81 -15.90
N GLU A 499 17.58 -18.67 -16.42
CA GLU A 499 18.36 -17.43 -16.44
C GLU A 499 18.52 -16.87 -15.03
N ARG A 500 19.73 -16.41 -14.70
CA ARG A 500 20.00 -15.76 -13.42
C ARG A 500 19.40 -14.37 -13.40
N SER A 501 18.93 -13.96 -12.22
CA SER A 501 18.51 -12.58 -11.99
C SER A 501 19.71 -11.64 -12.07
N GLU A 502 19.51 -10.42 -12.54
CA GLU A 502 20.58 -9.44 -12.73
C GLU A 502 20.39 -8.26 -11.79
N VAL A 503 21.48 -7.70 -11.29
CA VAL A 503 21.48 -6.51 -10.43
C VAL A 503 22.16 -5.37 -11.17
N PHE A 504 21.56 -4.19 -11.12
CA PHE A 504 22.19 -2.95 -11.58
C PHE A 504 21.85 -1.77 -10.67
N GLY A 505 22.63 -0.70 -10.78
CA GLY A 505 22.34 0.58 -10.12
C GLY A 505 23.27 0.89 -8.94
N THR A 506 22.98 1.98 -8.24
CA THR A 506 23.95 2.70 -7.39
C THR A 506 23.65 2.64 -5.90
N LEU A 507 22.48 2.11 -5.51
CA LEU A 507 22.08 2.05 -4.10
C LEU A 507 22.93 1.04 -3.30
N LEU A 508 23.24 -0.09 -3.92
CA LEU A 508 24.16 -1.09 -3.39
C LEU A 508 25.57 -0.79 -3.89
N THR A 509 26.57 -0.96 -3.03
CA THR A 509 27.97 -0.88 -3.44
C THR A 509 28.21 -1.93 -4.53
N PRO A 510 28.78 -1.56 -5.70
CA PRO A 510 29.16 -2.52 -6.72
C PRO A 510 29.95 -3.69 -6.12
N GLY A 511 29.58 -4.91 -6.50
CA GLY A 511 30.12 -6.14 -5.91
C GLY A 511 29.39 -6.67 -4.67
N THR A 512 28.35 -5.98 -4.16
CA THR A 512 27.49 -6.55 -3.10
C THR A 512 26.84 -7.84 -3.60
N HIS A 513 27.01 -8.95 -2.90
CA HIS A 513 26.40 -10.23 -3.29
C HIS A 513 24.89 -10.18 -3.08
N VAL A 514 24.11 -10.15 -4.15
CA VAL A 514 22.65 -10.24 -4.04
C VAL A 514 22.19 -11.65 -4.37
N VAL A 515 21.36 -12.23 -3.50
CA VAL A 515 20.89 -13.62 -3.61
C VAL A 515 19.37 -13.64 -3.55
N VAL A 516 18.75 -14.41 -4.42
CA VAL A 516 17.34 -14.76 -4.35
C VAL A 516 17.22 -16.14 -3.70
N GLU A 517 16.55 -16.21 -2.55
CA GLU A 517 16.41 -17.44 -1.76
C GLU A 517 14.93 -17.87 -1.67
N SER A 518 14.68 -19.18 -1.70
CA SER A 518 13.39 -19.82 -1.42
C SER A 518 13.66 -21.20 -0.82
N SER A 519 12.79 -21.63 0.09
CA SER A 519 12.75 -23.01 0.61
C SER A 519 12.33 -24.04 -0.43
N THR A 520 11.60 -23.61 -1.47
CA THR A 520 11.08 -24.52 -2.49
C THR A 520 12.10 -24.69 -3.62
N PRO A 521 12.50 -25.93 -3.95
CA PRO A 521 13.35 -26.18 -5.11
C PRO A 521 12.71 -25.62 -6.38
N HIS A 522 13.56 -25.06 -7.24
CA HIS A 522 13.13 -24.39 -8.46
C HIS A 522 12.30 -25.32 -9.39
N GLU A 523 12.69 -26.59 -9.51
CA GLU A 523 12.03 -27.59 -10.38
C GLU A 523 10.53 -27.73 -10.09
N VAL A 524 10.15 -27.67 -8.81
CA VAL A 524 8.74 -27.78 -8.37
C VAL A 524 7.90 -26.57 -8.82
N LEU A 525 8.53 -25.40 -9.01
CA LEU A 525 7.82 -24.19 -9.41
C LEU A 525 7.44 -24.19 -10.89
N GLN A 526 8.26 -24.78 -11.78
CA GLN A 526 7.96 -24.87 -13.21
C GLN A 526 6.81 -25.83 -13.52
N ASP A 527 6.76 -26.99 -12.87
CA ASP A 527 5.67 -27.96 -13.05
C ASP A 527 4.31 -27.44 -12.55
N SER A 528 4.32 -26.42 -11.70
CA SER A 528 3.12 -25.81 -11.11
C SER A 528 2.45 -24.74 -11.99
N MET A 529 2.86 -24.55 -13.24
CA MET A 529 2.20 -23.60 -14.13
C MET A 529 0.76 -24.00 -14.39
N THR A 530 -0.17 -23.34 -13.69
CA THR A 530 -1.60 -23.51 -13.90
C THR A 530 -2.00 -22.93 -15.25
N ALA A 531 -3.03 -23.50 -15.88
CA ALA A 531 -3.61 -22.96 -17.12
C ALA A 531 -3.93 -21.45 -17.00
N THR A 532 -4.35 -21.01 -15.80
CA THR A 532 -4.62 -19.60 -15.48
C THR A 532 -3.38 -18.72 -15.65
N ARG A 533 -2.18 -19.16 -15.21
CA ARG A 533 -0.94 -18.38 -15.38
C ARG A 533 -0.58 -18.21 -16.85
N GLU A 534 -0.77 -19.24 -17.67
CA GLU A 534 -0.54 -19.15 -19.12
C GLU A 534 -1.50 -18.18 -19.80
N GLU A 535 -2.79 -18.22 -19.43
CA GLU A 535 -3.79 -17.28 -19.92
C GLU A 535 -3.44 -15.83 -19.55
N MET A 536 -3.05 -15.59 -18.30
CA MET A 536 -2.57 -14.28 -17.87
C MET A 536 -1.35 -13.83 -18.66
N ALA A 537 -0.35 -14.70 -18.86
CA ALA A 537 0.82 -14.38 -19.68
C ALA A 537 0.44 -14.02 -21.13
N LYS A 538 -0.60 -14.64 -21.70
CA LYS A 538 -1.15 -14.29 -23.03
C LYS A 538 -1.83 -12.92 -22.99
N VAL A 539 -2.65 -12.64 -21.98
CA VAL A 539 -3.35 -11.35 -21.82
C VAL A 539 -2.38 -10.18 -21.66
N GLN A 540 -1.26 -10.36 -20.96
CA GLN A 540 -0.21 -9.34 -20.85
C GLN A 540 0.41 -8.95 -22.20
N LYS A 541 0.25 -9.76 -23.26
CA LYS A 541 0.75 -9.46 -24.61
C LYS A 541 -0.15 -8.48 -25.36
N TRP A 542 -1.38 -8.26 -24.88
CA TRP A 542 -2.24 -7.25 -25.48
C TRP A 542 -1.69 -5.86 -25.17
N PRO A 543 -1.68 -4.90 -26.12
CA PRO A 543 -0.97 -3.63 -25.96
C PRO A 543 -1.34 -2.82 -24.70
N ILE A 544 -2.14 -1.76 -24.83
CA ILE A 544 -2.47 -0.88 -23.70
C ILE A 544 -3.20 -1.67 -22.60
N ILE A 545 -4.10 -2.58 -22.99
CA ILE A 545 -4.91 -3.38 -22.06
C ILE A 545 -4.03 -4.33 -21.23
N GLY A 546 -3.13 -5.08 -21.85
CA GLY A 546 -2.26 -6.01 -21.12
C GLY A 546 -1.31 -5.29 -20.16
N ARG A 547 -0.88 -4.07 -20.50
CA ARG A 547 -0.08 -3.23 -19.60
C ARG A 547 -0.84 -2.69 -18.39
N LEU A 548 -2.11 -2.35 -18.56
CA LEU A 548 -2.99 -1.96 -17.44
C LEU A 548 -3.31 -3.17 -16.55
N LEU A 549 -3.63 -4.32 -17.17
CA LEU A 549 -3.93 -5.54 -16.44
C LEU A 549 -2.70 -6.06 -15.69
N ALA A 550 -1.49 -5.94 -16.25
CA ALA A 550 -0.22 -6.31 -15.63
C ALA A 550 0.01 -5.68 -14.24
N HIS A 551 -0.74 -4.62 -13.91
CA HIS A 551 -0.75 -4.01 -12.60
C HIS A 551 -1.44 -4.84 -11.52
N ALA A 552 -2.34 -5.79 -11.85
CA ALA A 552 -3.09 -6.50 -10.81
C ALA A 552 -2.21 -7.51 -10.02
N PRO A 553 -2.50 -7.76 -8.73
CA PRO A 553 -1.70 -8.64 -7.87
C PRO A 553 -1.48 -10.05 -8.43
N GLY A 554 -2.46 -10.63 -9.14
CA GLY A 554 -2.34 -11.95 -9.76
C GLY A 554 -1.22 -12.03 -10.82
N PHE A 555 -0.94 -10.93 -11.54
CA PHE A 555 0.17 -10.87 -12.47
C PHE A 555 1.51 -10.80 -11.74
N TYR A 556 1.59 -10.01 -10.65
CA TYR A 556 2.75 -10.01 -9.78
C TYR A 556 3.01 -11.38 -9.17
N TRP A 557 1.96 -12.10 -8.78
CA TRP A 557 2.05 -13.46 -8.25
C TRP A 557 2.62 -14.43 -9.28
N THR A 558 2.08 -14.38 -10.51
CA THR A 558 2.56 -15.18 -11.64
C THR A 558 4.04 -14.91 -11.89
N GLN A 559 4.43 -13.63 -11.88
CA GLN A 559 5.81 -13.21 -12.10
C GLN A 559 6.76 -13.65 -10.99
N ILE A 560 6.37 -13.53 -9.71
CA ILE A 560 7.23 -13.92 -8.57
C ILE A 560 7.36 -15.43 -8.45
N SER A 561 6.32 -16.16 -8.82
CA SER A 561 6.32 -17.62 -8.78
C SER A 561 7.24 -18.25 -9.82
N ALA A 562 7.63 -17.50 -10.86
CA ALA A 562 8.50 -17.97 -11.94
C ALA A 562 9.98 -17.60 -11.75
N ILE A 563 10.36 -16.93 -10.66
CA ILE A 563 11.72 -16.41 -10.44
C ILE A 563 12.69 -17.56 -10.11
N SER A 564 13.86 -17.55 -10.75
CA SER A 564 14.98 -18.43 -10.39
C SER A 564 15.57 -18.07 -9.02
N THR A 565 15.85 -19.06 -8.17
CA THR A 565 16.69 -18.86 -6.98
C THR A 565 18.18 -18.86 -7.34
N GLY A 566 19.00 -18.20 -6.52
CA GLY A 566 20.45 -18.17 -6.65
C GLY A 566 21.06 -16.77 -6.60
N THR A 567 22.38 -16.72 -6.80
CA THR A 567 23.14 -15.47 -6.82
C THR A 567 22.84 -14.68 -8.09
N CYS A 568 22.52 -13.40 -7.92
CA CYS A 568 22.31 -12.47 -9.01
C CYS A 568 23.65 -12.04 -9.63
N THR A 569 23.66 -11.80 -10.94
CA THR A 569 24.82 -11.29 -11.66
C THR A 569 24.78 -9.77 -11.75
N TRP A 570 25.89 -9.11 -11.39
CA TRP A 570 26.03 -7.68 -11.63
C TRP A 570 26.19 -7.42 -13.12
N THR A 571 25.47 -6.43 -13.64
CA THR A 571 25.66 -5.94 -15.00
C THR A 571 25.97 -4.45 -15.00
N ASP A 572 27.05 -4.07 -15.69
CA ASP A 572 27.45 -2.68 -15.91
C ASP A 572 26.70 -2.06 -17.10
N LYS A 573 26.04 -2.89 -17.92
CA LYS A 573 25.32 -2.48 -19.13
C LYS A 573 23.86 -2.89 -19.04
N LEU A 574 23.01 -1.91 -19.32
CA LEU A 574 21.59 -2.14 -19.59
C LEU A 574 21.49 -2.59 -21.05
N ASP A 575 21.68 -3.89 -21.27
CA ASP A 575 21.25 -4.54 -22.52
C ASP A 575 19.70 -4.59 -22.58
#